data_AF-A0A1M5EQQ0-F1
#
_entry.id   AF-A0A1M5EQQ0-F1
#
_cell.length_a   1.000
_cell.length_b   1.000
_cell.length_c   1.000
_cell.angle_alpha   90.00
_cell.angle_beta   90.00
_cell.angle_gamma   90.00
#
_symmetry.space_group_name_H-M   'P 1'
#
loop_
_entity.id
_entity.type
_entity.pdbx_description
1 polymer ?
#
loop_
_entity_poly.entity_id
_entity_poly.type
_entity_poly.pdbx_seq_one_letter_code
_entity_poly.pdbx_strand_id
1 'polypeptide(L)'
;MLNHSLWEKLGKPLIDKDNPPACLNLSLKNLPEEHWKPTPEFEHRYMISDKGRIKLLSGWTSDHNIFYGEEQIMPLNLMGKGDTQYLYIRLNQKEKRTLLMISRLLYYCFVEKFDMNDKTLVIDNHNEMLWDIDLSKLSLCSFSSLVNRKKEHKNRSKEMVLKKG
;
A
#
# COMPACT_ATOMS: atom_id res chain seq x y z
N MET A 1 15.78 0.18 10.71
CA MET A 1 14.80 0.82 11.61
C MET A 1 13.43 0.22 11.32
N LEU A 2 12.70 -0.19 12.35
CA LEU A 2 11.41 -0.89 12.23
C LEU A 2 10.24 0.08 12.49
N ASN A 3 9.18 0.00 11.68
CA ASN A 3 7.91 0.69 11.93
C ASN A 3 7.12 -0.04 13.02
N HIS A 4 7.45 0.22 14.29
CA HIS A 4 6.81 -0.40 15.44
C HIS A 4 5.29 -0.18 15.49
N SER A 5 4.81 1.02 15.12
CA SER A 5 3.37 1.32 15.15
C SER A 5 2.57 0.46 14.17
N LEU A 6 3.08 0.25 12.95
CA LEU A 6 2.44 -0.63 11.98
C LEU A 6 2.54 -2.10 12.42
N TRP A 7 3.71 -2.53 12.91
CA TRP A 7 3.91 -3.89 13.42
C TRP A 7 2.92 -4.25 14.53
N GLU A 8 2.67 -3.34 15.46
CA GLU A 8 1.66 -3.53 16.52
C GLU A 8 0.24 -3.64 15.95
N LYS A 9 -0.13 -2.79 14.98
CA LYS A 9 -1.45 -2.80 14.34
C LYS A 9 -1.70 -4.06 13.51
N LEU A 10 -0.65 -4.67 12.98
CA LEU A 10 -0.71 -5.96 12.29
C LEU A 10 -0.83 -7.15 13.26
N GLY A 11 -0.87 -6.91 14.57
CA GLY A 11 -0.98 -7.97 15.57
C GLY A 11 0.38 -8.58 15.97
N LYS A 12 1.47 -7.83 15.77
CA LYS A 12 2.85 -8.25 16.11
C LYS A 12 3.22 -9.60 15.46
N PRO A 13 3.11 -9.73 14.12
CA PRO A 13 3.51 -10.96 13.44
C PRO A 13 4.98 -11.28 13.73
N LEU A 14 5.30 -12.58 13.73
CA LEU A 14 6.68 -13.05 13.84
C LEU A 14 7.45 -12.62 12.59
N ILE A 15 8.45 -11.76 12.77
CA ILE A 15 9.30 -11.23 11.70
C ILE A 15 10.74 -11.19 12.17
N ASP A 16 11.67 -11.23 11.22
CA ASP A 16 13.06 -10.83 11.45
C ASP A 16 13.09 -9.29 11.65
N LYS A 17 13.55 -8.83 12.82
CA LYS A 17 13.63 -7.39 13.14
C LYS A 17 14.85 -6.72 12.52
N ASP A 18 15.88 -7.49 12.20
CA ASP A 18 17.10 -7.00 11.56
C ASP A 18 16.90 -6.89 10.04
N ASN A 19 16.03 -7.73 9.48
CA ASN A 19 15.57 -7.67 8.10
C ASN A 19 14.03 -7.72 7.97
N PRO A 20 13.31 -6.65 8.39
CA PRO A 20 11.86 -6.68 8.39
C PRO A 20 11.27 -6.58 6.98
N PRO A 21 10.02 -7.06 6.78
CA PRO A 21 9.28 -6.88 5.54
C PRO A 21 9.29 -5.42 5.07
N ALA A 22 9.25 -5.20 3.77
CA ALA A 22 9.45 -3.88 3.16
C ALA A 22 8.52 -2.80 3.75
N CYS A 23 7.24 -3.09 3.95
CA CYS A 23 6.28 -2.14 4.52
C CYS A 23 6.57 -1.72 5.98
N LEU A 24 7.38 -2.52 6.69
CA LEU A 24 7.83 -2.26 8.06
C LEU A 24 9.25 -1.67 8.11
N ASN A 25 9.99 -1.69 7.00
CA ASN A 25 11.38 -1.28 6.93
C ASN A 25 11.54 0.22 6.66
N LEU A 26 11.95 0.98 7.68
CA LEU A 26 12.18 2.43 7.60
C LEU A 26 13.65 2.79 7.30
N SER A 27 14.49 1.84 6.93
CA SER A 27 15.89 2.09 6.56
C SER A 27 15.97 2.77 5.19
N LEU A 28 16.84 3.77 5.04
CA LEU A 28 17.18 4.35 3.74
C LEU A 28 17.95 3.40 2.82
N LYS A 29 18.53 2.32 3.37
CA LYS A 29 19.20 1.29 2.57
C LYS A 29 18.20 0.68 1.58
N ASN A 30 18.60 0.59 0.31
CA ASN A 30 17.81 -0.11 -0.69
C ASN A 30 17.73 -1.58 -0.34
N LEU A 31 16.56 -2.18 -0.54
CA LEU A 31 16.38 -3.61 -0.44
C LEU A 31 16.89 -4.28 -1.73
N PRO A 32 17.28 -5.57 -1.68
CA PRO A 32 17.65 -6.31 -2.89
C PRO A 32 16.53 -6.25 -3.94
N GLU A 33 16.91 -5.98 -5.19
CA GLU A 33 16.00 -5.93 -6.35
C GLU A 33 14.86 -4.92 -6.21
N GLU A 34 15.06 -3.86 -5.41
CA GLU A 34 14.06 -2.82 -5.23
C GLU A 34 14.17 -1.74 -6.32
N HIS A 35 13.08 -1.51 -7.03
CA HIS A 35 12.99 -0.51 -8.09
C HIS A 35 12.08 0.63 -7.67
N TRP A 36 12.53 1.87 -7.89
CA TRP A 36 11.80 3.07 -7.50
C TRP A 36 11.20 3.80 -8.70
N LYS A 37 9.98 4.30 -8.56
CA LYS A 37 9.29 5.19 -9.51
C LYS A 37 8.76 6.44 -8.80
N PRO A 38 8.61 7.57 -9.50
CA PRO A 38 7.95 8.75 -8.94
C PRO A 38 6.52 8.42 -8.49
N THR A 39 6.11 8.92 -7.32
CA THR A 39 4.73 8.75 -6.85
C THR A 39 3.80 9.66 -7.65
N PRO A 40 2.74 9.13 -8.30
CA PRO A 40 1.80 9.93 -9.09
C PRO A 40 1.21 11.09 -8.29
N GLU A 41 1.10 12.27 -8.89
CA GLU A 41 0.66 13.55 -8.28
C GLU A 41 1.64 14.17 -7.28
N PHE A 42 2.75 13.48 -6.99
CA PHE A 42 3.77 13.88 -6.01
C PHE A 42 5.21 13.66 -6.51
N GLU A 43 5.42 13.66 -7.82
CA GLU A 43 6.61 13.15 -8.50
C GLU A 43 7.91 13.85 -8.07
N HIS A 44 7.82 15.13 -7.67
CA HIS A 44 8.97 15.94 -7.25
C HIS A 44 9.35 15.77 -5.78
N ARG A 45 8.55 15.04 -4.99
CA ARG A 45 8.72 14.97 -3.54
C ARG A 45 8.77 13.55 -3.01
N TYR A 46 8.07 12.62 -3.64
CA TYR A 46 8.04 11.23 -3.19
C TYR A 46 8.28 10.25 -4.32
N MET A 47 8.94 9.16 -3.96
CA MET A 47 9.06 7.97 -4.79
C MET A 47 8.39 6.78 -4.10
N ILE A 48 7.91 5.83 -4.90
CA ILE A 48 7.41 4.53 -4.45
C ILE A 48 8.31 3.43 -4.98
N SER A 49 8.65 2.44 -4.15
CA SER A 49 9.28 1.21 -4.63
C SER A 49 8.26 0.15 -5.05
N ASP A 50 8.68 -0.76 -5.93
CA ASP A 50 7.94 -1.97 -6.30
C ASP A 50 7.62 -2.88 -5.09
N LYS A 51 8.36 -2.74 -3.99
CA LYS A 51 8.08 -3.38 -2.70
C LYS A 51 7.13 -2.58 -1.79
N GLY A 52 6.60 -1.45 -2.27
CA GLY A 52 5.57 -0.65 -1.59
C GLY A 52 6.09 0.34 -0.56
N ARG A 53 7.40 0.59 -0.49
CA ARG A 53 7.95 1.64 0.39
C ARG A 53 7.76 3.00 -0.25
N ILE A 54 7.50 4.02 0.56
CA ILE A 54 7.43 5.41 0.11
C ILE A 54 8.63 6.15 0.65
N LYS A 55 9.37 6.80 -0.23
CA LYS A 55 10.54 7.62 0.10
C LYS A 55 10.21 9.09 -0.12
N LEU A 56 10.45 9.90 0.89
CA LEU A 56 10.50 11.36 0.77
C LEU A 56 11.90 11.74 0.27
N LEU A 57 11.94 12.48 -0.83
CA LEU A 57 13.19 13.00 -1.39
C LEU A 57 13.61 14.26 -0.65
N SER A 58 14.91 14.37 -0.39
CA SER A 58 15.53 15.64 -0.02
C SER A 58 15.65 16.52 -1.26
N GLY A 59 15.42 17.83 -1.15
CA GLY A 59 15.62 18.71 -2.31
C GLY A 59 15.01 20.10 -2.23
N TRP A 60 15.42 20.92 -3.19
CA TRP A 60 14.91 22.26 -3.46
C TRP A 60 13.78 22.16 -4.49
N THR A 61 12.61 22.74 -4.21
CA THR A 61 11.59 22.94 -5.25
C THR A 61 11.69 24.37 -5.76
N SER A 62 11.64 24.55 -7.09
CA SER A 62 11.73 25.86 -7.76
C SER A 62 10.58 26.81 -7.41
N ASP A 63 9.46 26.24 -6.93
CA ASP A 63 8.20 26.95 -6.68
C ASP A 63 8.12 27.48 -5.23
N HIS A 64 9.06 28.35 -4.85
CA HIS A 64 9.05 29.25 -3.68
C HIS A 64 8.69 28.66 -2.29
N ASN A 65 8.52 27.35 -2.17
CA ASN A 65 8.28 26.63 -0.93
C ASN A 65 9.49 25.73 -0.69
N ILE A 66 10.42 26.21 0.12
CA ILE A 66 11.57 25.43 0.53
C ILE A 66 11.06 24.31 1.44
N PHE A 67 11.13 23.07 0.96
CA PHE A 67 10.87 21.91 1.80
C PHE A 67 12.20 21.43 2.39
N TYR A 68 12.50 21.84 3.62
CA TYR A 68 13.62 21.31 4.40
C TYR A 68 13.22 19.97 5.00
N GLY A 69 13.29 18.89 4.21
CA GLY A 69 13.18 17.53 4.71
C GLY A 69 14.40 16.71 4.35
N GLU A 70 14.96 16.04 5.34
CA GLU A 70 15.92 14.98 5.09
C GLU A 70 15.24 13.81 4.37
N GLU A 71 16.01 13.12 3.53
CA GLU A 71 15.52 11.93 2.86
C GLU A 71 15.09 10.90 3.93
N GLN A 72 13.90 10.34 3.79
CA GLN A 72 13.40 9.35 4.75
C GLN A 72 12.43 8.38 4.09
N ILE A 73 12.39 7.15 4.60
CA ILE A 73 11.30 6.22 4.29
C ILE A 73 10.12 6.56 5.18
N MET A 74 8.99 6.87 4.55
CA MET A 74 7.79 7.29 5.23
C MET A 74 7.09 6.10 5.89
N PRO A 75 6.65 6.24 7.16
CA PRO A 75 5.94 5.16 7.84
C PRO A 75 4.56 4.96 7.24
N LEU A 76 4.30 3.72 6.81
CA LEU A 76 2.98 3.27 6.40
C LEU A 76 2.07 3.02 7.61
N ASN A 77 0.78 2.96 7.36
CA ASN A 77 -0.24 2.75 8.37
C ASN A 77 -1.30 1.76 7.87
N LEU A 78 -2.13 1.26 8.78
CA LEU A 78 -3.16 0.25 8.51
C LEU A 78 -4.55 0.85 8.72
N MET A 79 -5.46 0.63 7.78
CA MET A 79 -6.87 0.98 7.90
C MET A 79 -7.74 -0.23 7.56
N GLY A 80 -9.00 -0.23 8.01
CA GLY A 80 -9.95 -1.32 7.78
C GLY A 80 -9.92 -2.37 8.89
N LYS A 81 -10.74 -3.42 8.73
CA LYS A 81 -10.89 -4.55 9.68
C LYS A 81 -11.08 -5.86 8.92
N GLY A 82 -10.54 -6.96 9.44
CA GLY A 82 -10.60 -8.28 8.80
C GLY A 82 -10.17 -8.22 7.33
N ASP A 83 -10.93 -8.85 6.44
CA ASP A 83 -10.66 -8.97 4.99
C ASP A 83 -10.78 -7.65 4.20
N THR A 84 -10.90 -6.52 4.88
CA THR A 84 -10.94 -5.17 4.28
C THR A 84 -9.76 -4.31 4.74
N GLN A 85 -8.78 -4.91 5.42
CA GLN A 85 -7.57 -4.21 5.82
C GLN A 85 -6.71 -3.85 4.62
N TYR A 86 -6.12 -2.66 4.65
CA TYR A 86 -5.19 -2.20 3.63
C TYR A 86 -4.14 -1.25 4.21
N LEU A 87 -2.96 -1.30 3.60
CA LEU A 87 -1.88 -0.37 3.87
C LEU A 87 -2.12 0.96 3.16
N TYR A 88 -1.88 2.05 3.86
CA TYR A 88 -2.01 3.39 3.32
C TYR A 88 -0.93 4.32 3.85
N ILE A 89 -0.76 5.44 3.14
CA ILE A 89 0.02 6.58 3.57
C ILE A 89 -0.82 7.87 3.44
N ARG A 90 -0.52 8.88 4.26
CA ARG A 90 -1.04 10.23 4.06
C ARG A 90 0.08 11.16 3.65
N LEU A 91 0.02 11.68 2.44
CA LEU A 91 0.98 12.65 1.92
C LEU A 91 0.42 14.06 1.95
N ASN A 92 1.27 15.04 2.20
CA ASN A 92 0.91 16.45 2.18
C ASN A 92 1.29 17.07 0.83
N GLN A 93 0.34 17.75 0.19
CA GLN A 93 0.51 18.57 -1.00
C GLN A 93 -0.03 19.96 -0.73
N LYS A 94 0.85 20.96 -0.63
CA LYS A 94 0.51 22.35 -0.26
C LYS A 94 -0.37 22.36 1.02
N GLU A 95 -1.66 22.65 0.88
CA GLU A 95 -2.65 22.77 1.96
C GLU A 95 -3.51 21.51 2.18
N LYS A 96 -3.40 20.50 1.32
CA LYS A 96 -4.23 19.31 1.34
C LYS A 96 -3.43 18.07 1.77
N ARG A 97 -4.06 17.25 2.61
CA ARG A 97 -3.56 15.93 2.99
C ARG A 97 -4.32 14.86 2.23
N THR A 98 -3.63 14.11 1.38
CA THR A 98 -4.21 13.05 0.55
C THR A 98 -3.85 11.69 1.13
N LEU A 99 -4.85 10.83 1.28
CA LEU A 99 -4.68 9.42 1.65
C LEU A 99 -4.49 8.60 0.37
N LEU A 100 -3.40 7.83 0.30
CA LEU A 100 -3.11 6.94 -0.81
C LEU A 100 -3.01 5.50 -0.31
N MET A 101 -3.74 4.59 -0.98
CA MET A 101 -3.61 3.15 -0.74
C MET A 101 -2.37 2.62 -1.45
N ILE A 102 -1.58 1.82 -0.74
CA ILE A 102 -0.32 1.30 -1.28
C ILE A 102 -0.56 0.34 -2.43
N SER A 103 -1.58 -0.52 -2.34
CA SER A 103 -1.95 -1.43 -3.45
C SER A 103 -2.32 -0.68 -4.73
N ARG A 104 -3.00 0.47 -4.63
CA ARG A 104 -3.32 1.32 -5.80
C ARG A 104 -2.08 1.92 -6.44
N LEU A 105 -1.19 2.47 -5.62
CA LEU A 105 0.06 3.04 -6.12
C LEU A 105 0.93 1.98 -6.78
N LEU A 106 1.06 0.82 -6.15
CA LEU A 106 1.81 -0.32 -6.69
C LEU A 106 1.25 -0.79 -8.04
N TYR A 107 -0.06 -1.00 -8.11
CA TYR A 107 -0.71 -1.40 -9.36
C TYR A 107 -0.48 -0.36 -10.47
N TYR A 108 -0.75 0.91 -10.19
CA TYR A 108 -0.59 1.99 -11.15
C TYR A 108 0.86 2.11 -11.66
N CYS A 109 1.84 2.03 -10.76
CA CYS A 109 3.24 2.27 -11.09
C CYS A 109 3.92 1.05 -11.74
N PHE A 110 3.54 -0.17 -11.35
CA PHE A 110 4.30 -1.38 -11.68
C PHE A 110 3.52 -2.47 -12.41
N VAL A 111 2.18 -2.38 -12.48
CA VAL A 111 1.33 -3.35 -13.19
C VAL A 111 0.69 -2.71 -14.42
N GLU A 112 -0.24 -1.79 -14.22
CA GLU A 112 -0.98 -1.15 -15.31
C GLU A 112 -1.56 0.19 -14.86
N LYS A 113 -1.47 1.21 -15.74
CA LYS A 113 -2.04 2.54 -15.46
C LYS A 113 -3.57 2.51 -15.55
N PHE A 114 -4.21 3.21 -14.63
CA PHE A 114 -5.66 3.41 -14.60
C PHE A 114 -5.99 4.79 -14.01
N ASP A 115 -7.25 5.24 -14.06
CA ASP A 115 -7.61 6.51 -13.42
C ASP A 115 -7.59 6.36 -11.89
N MET A 116 -6.57 6.97 -11.26
CA MET A 116 -6.41 6.98 -9.80
C MET A 116 -7.53 7.75 -9.08
N ASN A 117 -8.25 8.64 -9.77
CA ASN A 117 -9.39 9.39 -9.25
C ASN A 117 -10.72 8.66 -9.39
N ASP A 118 -10.78 7.60 -10.21
CA ASP A 118 -11.96 6.76 -10.33
C ASP A 118 -12.12 5.91 -9.06
N LYS A 119 -13.19 6.23 -8.31
CA LYS A 119 -13.58 5.55 -7.06
C LYS A 119 -14.39 4.28 -7.31
N THR A 120 -14.84 4.04 -8.54
CA THR A 120 -15.53 2.81 -8.92
C THR A 120 -14.54 1.68 -9.17
N LEU A 121 -13.27 2.00 -9.45
CA LEU A 121 -12.18 1.04 -9.61
C LEU A 121 -11.48 0.78 -8.27
N VAL A 122 -11.26 -0.49 -7.97
CA VAL A 122 -10.55 -0.95 -6.76
C VAL A 122 -9.52 -2.01 -7.11
N ILE A 123 -8.48 -2.10 -6.27
CA ILE A 123 -7.49 -3.18 -6.38
C ILE A 123 -7.92 -4.32 -5.46
N ASP A 124 -8.25 -5.46 -6.06
CA ASP A 124 -8.43 -6.71 -5.34
C ASP A 124 -7.04 -7.31 -5.07
N ASN A 125 -6.72 -7.48 -3.79
CA ASN A 125 -5.42 -7.95 -3.35
C ASN A 125 -5.54 -9.41 -2.89
N HIS A 126 -5.03 -10.33 -3.70
CA HIS A 126 -5.05 -11.77 -3.42
C HIS A 126 -3.80 -12.28 -2.67
N ASN A 127 -2.98 -11.38 -2.15
CA ASN A 127 -1.87 -11.76 -1.27
C ASN A 127 -2.40 -12.29 0.06
N GLU A 128 -1.75 -13.33 0.59
CA GLU A 128 -2.09 -13.90 1.89
C GLU A 128 -1.75 -12.93 3.03
N MET A 129 -0.63 -12.21 2.90
CA MET A 129 -0.13 -11.28 3.90
C MET A 129 -0.11 -9.86 3.34
N LEU A 130 -0.69 -8.91 4.08
CA LEU A 130 -0.71 -7.50 3.66
C LEU A 130 0.68 -6.85 3.62
N TRP A 131 1.65 -7.41 4.35
CA TRP A 131 3.01 -6.89 4.46
C TRP A 131 4.01 -7.54 3.49
N ASP A 132 3.56 -8.50 2.69
CA ASP A 132 4.34 -9.20 1.67
C ASP A 132 3.53 -9.24 0.36
N ILE A 133 3.70 -8.19 -0.45
CA ILE A 133 2.88 -7.96 -1.63
C ILE A 133 3.61 -8.49 -2.86
N ASP A 134 3.06 -9.55 -3.45
CA ASP A 134 3.33 -9.97 -4.82
C ASP A 134 2.43 -9.16 -5.77
N LEU A 135 3.05 -8.42 -6.68
CA LEU A 135 2.36 -7.56 -7.65
C LEU A 135 1.49 -8.37 -8.62
N SER A 136 1.85 -9.62 -8.93
CA SER A 136 1.07 -10.49 -9.82
C SER A 136 -0.28 -10.91 -9.23
N LYS A 137 -0.43 -10.78 -7.90
CA LYS A 137 -1.66 -11.08 -7.15
C LYS A 137 -2.55 -9.84 -6.96
N LEU A 138 -2.22 -8.72 -7.58
CA LEU A 138 -3.06 -7.53 -7.62
C LEU A 138 -3.88 -7.53 -8.91
N SER A 139 -5.19 -7.27 -8.79
CA SER A 139 -6.05 -7.11 -9.96
C SER A 139 -6.93 -5.87 -9.85
N LEU A 140 -7.08 -5.14 -10.96
CA LEU A 140 -8.02 -4.04 -11.06
C LEU A 140 -9.42 -4.60 -11.33
N CYS A 141 -10.41 -4.18 -10.55
CA CYS A 141 -11.79 -4.55 -10.77
C CYS A 141 -12.74 -3.42 -10.39
N SER A 142 -13.98 -3.51 -10.85
CA SER A 142 -15.02 -2.60 -10.37
C SER A 142 -15.44 -2.97 -8.94
N PHE A 143 -15.79 -1.97 -8.15
CA PHE A 143 -16.29 -2.14 -6.79
C PHE A 143 -17.53 -3.05 -6.75
N SER A 144 -18.45 -2.91 -7.71
CA SER A 144 -19.64 -3.73 -7.80
C SER A 144 -19.31 -5.20 -8.05
N SER A 145 -18.36 -5.48 -8.95
CA SER A 145 -17.87 -6.85 -9.21
C SER A 145 -17.25 -7.46 -7.95
N LEU A 146 -16.41 -6.71 -7.22
CA LEU A 146 -15.77 -7.20 -6.00
C LEU A 146 -16.79 -7.57 -4.92
N VAL A 147 -17.79 -6.71 -4.69
CA VAL A 147 -18.85 -6.94 -3.71
C VAL A 147 -19.67 -8.18 -4.06
N ASN A 148 -20.01 -8.38 -5.33
CA ASN A 148 -20.77 -9.54 -5.78
C ASN A 148 -20.00 -10.84 -5.57
N ARG A 149 -18.70 -10.89 -5.94
CA ARG A 149 -17.85 -12.06 -5.67
C ARG A 149 -17.81 -12.42 -4.18
N LYS A 150 -17.61 -11.42 -3.30
CA LYS A 150 -17.59 -11.66 -1.84
C LYS A 150 -18.92 -12.22 -1.30
N LYS A 151 -20.06 -11.77 -1.85
CA LYS A 151 -21.38 -12.33 -1.49
C LYS A 151 -21.53 -13.78 -1.93
N GLU A 152 -21.15 -14.11 -3.16
CA GLU A 152 -21.21 -15.47 -3.70
C GLU A 152 -20.36 -16.45 -2.88
N HIS A 153 -19.12 -16.07 -2.55
CA HIS A 153 -18.26 -16.89 -1.70
C HIS A 153 -18.87 -17.12 -0.32
N LYS A 154 -19.44 -16.09 0.31
CA LYS A 154 -20.09 -16.22 1.63
C LYS A 154 -21.30 -17.16 1.58
N ASN A 155 -22.09 -17.11 0.51
CA ASN A 155 -23.25 -17.98 0.34
C ASN A 155 -22.82 -19.44 0.16
N ARG A 156 -21.80 -19.70 -0.68
CA ARG A 156 -21.24 -21.06 -0.87
C ARG A 156 -20.68 -21.64 0.42
N SER A 157 -19.94 -20.85 1.21
CA SER A 157 -19.41 -21.31 2.49
C SER A 157 -20.51 -21.68 3.49
N LYS A 158 -21.63 -20.94 3.52
CA LYS A 158 -22.79 -21.27 4.36
C LYS A 158 -23.48 -22.56 3.93
N GLU A 159 -23.66 -22.76 2.63
CA GLU A 159 -24.28 -23.99 2.09
C GLU A 159 -23.44 -25.23 2.37
N MET A 160 -22.10 -25.13 2.33
CA MET A 160 -21.20 -26.24 2.68
C MET A 160 -21.25 -26.61 4.17
N VAL A 161 -21.46 -25.64 5.06
CA VAL A 161 -21.65 -25.89 6.50
C VAL A 161 -23.01 -26.54 6.77
N LEU A 162 -24.07 -26.09 6.09
CA LEU A 162 -25.42 -26.63 6.25
C LEU A 162 -25.55 -28.09 5.78
N LYS A 163 -24.74 -28.52 4.79
CA LYS A 163 -24.72 -29.90 4.28
C LYS A 163 -23.90 -30.88 5.14
N LYS A 164 -23.20 -30.40 6.17
CA LYS A 164 -22.33 -31.20 7.04
C LYS A 164 -22.87 -31.38 8.47
N GLY A 165 -24.02 -30.78 8.79
CA GLY A 165 -24.75 -30.98 10.05
C GLY A 165 -26.03 -31.75 9.80
#